data_AF-A0A0K9NV60-F1
#
_entry.id   AF-A0A0K9NV60-F1
#
_cell.length_a   1.000
_cell.length_b   1.000
_cell.length_c   1.000
_cell.angle_alpha   90.00
_cell.angle_beta   90.00
_cell.angle_gamma   90.00
#
_symmetry.space_group_name_H-M   'P 1'
#
loop_
_entity.id
_entity.type
_entity.pdbx_description
1 polymer ?
#
loop_
_entity_poly.entity_id
_entity_poly.type
_entity_poly.pdbx_seq_one_letter_code
_entity_poly.pdbx_strand_id
1 'polypeptide(L)'
;MKKYHKPIEDTPIVIEDHQPIVIEENTNKIAKKKNRLQGSCMLVPWASWDQWNFVRESLFSDSFDSVATALRRVTAWRSRGCLPIAIQATASLIEIRQKDYFFSLNQDFAFTQILCDRIRD
;
A
#
# COMPACT_ATOMS: atom_id res chain seq x y z
N MET A 1 47.44 16.30 29.59
CA MET A 1 48.24 15.20 30.17
C MET A 1 47.77 13.87 29.58
N LYS A 2 48.71 12.97 29.33
CA LYS A 2 48.65 11.86 28.36
C LYS A 2 47.74 10.71 28.83
N LYS A 3 46.98 10.12 27.90
CA LYS A 3 46.26 8.85 28.12
C LYS A 3 47.28 7.72 28.18
N TYR A 4 47.30 6.97 29.27
CA TYR A 4 48.08 5.74 29.38
C TYR A 4 47.12 4.55 29.33
N HIS A 5 47.14 3.85 28.19
CA HIS A 5 46.65 2.48 28.08
C HIS A 5 47.67 1.58 28.78
N LYS A 6 47.22 0.74 29.71
CA LYS A 6 47.98 -0.42 30.18
C LYS A 6 47.65 -1.61 29.25
N PRO A 7 48.64 -2.29 28.66
CA PRO A 7 48.43 -3.57 28.00
C PRO A 7 48.64 -4.74 28.99
N ILE A 8 48.71 -5.96 28.43
CA ILE A 8 49.18 -7.23 29.00
C ILE A 8 48.08 -7.95 29.85
N GLU A 9 47.72 -9.23 29.70
CA GLU A 9 48.47 -10.45 29.37
C GLU A 9 47.59 -11.53 28.72
N ASP A 10 48.12 -12.17 27.66
CA ASP A 10 47.63 -13.43 27.11
C ASP A 10 47.83 -14.56 28.14
N THR A 11 46.74 -15.13 28.65
CA THR A 11 46.79 -16.36 29.45
C THR A 11 46.48 -17.56 28.55
N PRO A 12 47.37 -18.57 28.46
CA PRO A 12 47.15 -19.75 27.65
C PRO A 12 46.12 -20.65 28.34
N ILE A 13 45.05 -21.00 27.63
CA ILE A 13 44.05 -21.95 28.12
C ILE A 13 44.64 -23.36 27.97
N VAL A 14 44.95 -23.98 29.10
CA VAL A 14 45.38 -25.37 29.25
C VAL A 14 44.21 -26.28 28.82
N ILE A 15 44.49 -27.23 27.92
CA ILE A 15 43.57 -28.31 27.52
C ILE A 15 43.95 -29.52 28.38
N GLU A 16 43.06 -29.93 29.29
CA GLU A 16 43.16 -31.21 30.00
C GLU A 16 42.15 -32.22 29.44
N ASP A 17 42.64 -33.45 29.31
CA ASP A 17 42.15 -34.58 28.54
C ASP A 17 40.93 -35.33 29.13
N HIS A 18 40.32 -36.14 28.23
CA HIS A 18 39.50 -37.35 28.44
C HIS A 18 37.96 -37.15 28.59
N GLN A 19 37.05 -37.72 27.77
CA GLN A 19 37.02 -38.97 26.97
C GLN A 19 35.97 -38.89 25.81
N PRO A 20 36.00 -39.81 24.82
CA PRO A 20 35.48 -39.57 23.47
C PRO A 20 33.96 -39.70 23.38
N ILE A 21 33.30 -38.65 22.90
CA ILE A 21 31.91 -38.74 22.45
C ILE A 21 31.96 -39.22 21.00
N VAL A 22 31.51 -40.46 20.79
CA VAL A 22 31.17 -40.97 19.46
C VAL A 22 30.05 -40.09 18.92
N ILE A 23 30.40 -39.15 18.03
CA ILE A 23 29.41 -38.40 17.26
C ILE A 23 29.17 -39.20 15.98
N GLU A 24 28.05 -39.92 15.96
CA GLU A 24 27.45 -40.39 14.72
C GLU A 24 27.29 -39.20 13.77
N GLU A 25 27.96 -39.28 12.62
CA GLU A 25 27.71 -38.40 11.50
C GLU A 25 26.30 -38.66 10.96
N ASN A 26 25.31 -37.89 11.44
CA ASN A 26 24.05 -37.73 10.74
C ASN A 26 23.86 -36.26 10.38
N THR A 27 24.48 -35.97 9.24
CA THR A 27 24.36 -34.82 8.36
C THR A 27 23.12 -33.95 8.57
N ASN A 28 23.37 -32.67 8.86
CA ASN A 28 22.69 -31.55 8.20
C ASN A 28 21.15 -31.62 8.14
N LYS A 29 20.49 -31.39 9.27
CA LYS A 29 19.25 -30.59 9.26
C LYS A 29 19.40 -29.39 10.16
N ILE A 30 20.37 -28.56 9.76
CA ILE A 30 20.49 -27.16 10.11
C ILE A 30 19.10 -26.54 10.09
N ALA A 31 18.67 -26.11 11.28
CA ALA A 31 17.78 -25.00 11.51
C ALA A 31 17.18 -24.37 10.23
N LYS A 32 16.04 -24.89 9.81
CA LYS A 32 15.03 -24.07 9.16
C LYS A 32 13.74 -24.15 9.97
N LYS A 33 13.83 -23.71 11.22
CA LYS A 33 12.69 -23.07 11.88
C LYS A 33 12.43 -21.79 11.07
N LYS A 34 11.75 -21.94 9.92
CA LYS A 34 11.21 -20.82 9.15
C LYS A 34 10.35 -20.07 10.14
N ASN A 35 10.85 -18.92 10.61
CA ASN A 35 10.06 -18.01 11.40
C ASN A 35 8.75 -17.83 10.66
N ARG A 36 7.65 -18.31 11.27
CA ARG A 36 6.29 -17.91 10.90
C ARG A 36 6.11 -16.45 11.32
N LEU A 37 6.93 -15.56 10.77
CA LEU A 37 6.42 -14.27 10.35
C LEU A 37 5.67 -14.56 9.05
N GLN A 38 4.56 -15.29 9.20
CA GLN A 38 3.53 -15.39 8.21
C GLN A 38 2.88 -14.00 8.23
N GLY A 39 3.61 -13.04 7.68
CA GLY A 39 3.17 -11.67 7.53
C GLY A 39 1.85 -11.74 6.80
N SER A 40 0.82 -11.21 7.43
CA SER A 40 -0.51 -11.09 6.85
C SER A 40 -0.37 -10.56 5.43
N CYS A 41 -0.58 -11.40 4.41
CA CYS A 41 -0.74 -10.89 3.07
C CYS A 41 -2.01 -10.04 3.12
N MET A 42 -1.88 -8.73 2.90
CA MET A 42 -3.05 -7.87 2.87
C MET A 42 -3.88 -8.31 1.66
N LEU A 43 -5.04 -8.91 1.94
CA LEU A 43 -5.97 -9.32 0.91
C LEU A 43 -6.62 -8.06 0.35
N VAL A 44 -6.20 -7.71 -0.86
CA VAL A 44 -6.75 -6.61 -1.63
C VAL A 44 -7.86 -7.13 -2.54
N PRO A 45 -8.86 -6.31 -2.89
CA PRO A 45 -10.02 -6.78 -3.63
C PRO A 45 -9.77 -6.95 -5.14
N TRP A 46 -8.66 -6.41 -5.67
CA TRP A 46 -8.28 -6.56 -7.08
C TRP A 46 -7.50 -7.86 -7.32
N ALA A 47 -7.70 -8.48 -8.49
CA ALA A 47 -7.04 -9.76 -8.81
C ALA A 47 -5.59 -9.59 -9.31
N SER A 48 -5.25 -8.42 -9.85
CA SER A 48 -3.89 -8.09 -10.30
C SER A 48 -3.62 -6.60 -10.12
N TRP A 49 -2.34 -6.24 -10.07
CA TRP A 49 -1.91 -4.83 -10.04
C TRP A 49 -2.40 -4.06 -11.26
N ASP A 50 -2.53 -4.70 -12.43
CA ASP A 50 -3.06 -4.08 -13.63
C ASP A 50 -4.53 -3.66 -13.47
N GLN A 51 -5.34 -4.46 -12.78
CA GLN A 51 -6.73 -4.08 -12.49
C GLN A 51 -6.81 -2.86 -11.57
N TRP A 52 -5.91 -2.78 -10.58
CA TRP A 52 -5.80 -1.59 -9.75
C TRP A 52 -5.35 -0.38 -10.56
N ASN A 53 -4.33 -0.53 -11.41
CA ASN A 53 -3.82 0.55 -12.24
C ASN A 53 -4.91 1.12 -13.16
N PHE A 54 -5.66 0.23 -13.82
CA PHE A 54 -6.80 0.61 -14.64
C PHE A 54 -7.81 1.44 -13.85
N VAL A 55 -8.24 0.98 -12.67
CA VAL A 55 -9.25 1.70 -11.88
C VAL A 55 -8.71 3.06 -11.44
N ARG A 56 -7.45 3.13 -11.02
CA ARG A 56 -6.80 4.38 -10.63
C ARG A 56 -6.77 5.39 -11.77
N GLU A 57 -6.30 4.98 -12.95
CA GLU A 57 -6.22 5.86 -14.12
C GLU A 57 -7.61 6.29 -14.60
N SER A 58 -8.56 5.35 -14.64
CA SER A 58 -9.93 5.62 -15.06
C SER A 58 -10.69 6.54 -14.11
N LEU A 59 -10.45 6.48 -12.79
CA LEU A 59 -11.10 7.38 -11.82
C LEU A 59 -10.75 8.86 -12.02
N PHE A 60 -9.55 9.14 -12.53
CA PHE A 60 -9.07 10.51 -12.78
C PHE A 60 -9.04 10.85 -14.27
N SER A 61 -9.73 10.07 -15.10
CA SER A 61 -9.86 10.35 -16.53
C SER A 61 -10.91 11.43 -16.76
N ASP A 62 -10.69 12.27 -17.78
CA ASP A 62 -11.68 13.25 -18.23
C ASP A 62 -12.91 12.59 -18.92
N SER A 63 -12.81 11.30 -19.26
CA SER A 63 -13.90 10.56 -19.89
C SER A 63 -14.91 10.07 -18.84
N PHE A 64 -16.16 10.52 -18.97
CA PHE A 64 -17.28 10.08 -18.13
C PHE A 64 -17.44 8.55 -18.12
N ASP A 65 -17.33 7.91 -19.28
CA ASP A 65 -17.48 6.45 -19.44
C ASP A 65 -16.35 5.66 -18.76
N SER A 66 -15.13 6.19 -18.82
CA SER A 66 -13.97 5.60 -18.14
C SER A 66 -14.17 5.61 -16.63
N VAL A 67 -14.57 6.77 -16.08
CA VAL A 67 -14.85 6.92 -14.66
C VAL A 67 -16.03 6.04 -14.23
N ALA A 68 -17.13 6.01 -15.00
CA ALA A 68 -18.29 5.15 -14.72
C ALA A 68 -17.91 3.66 -14.68
N THR A 69 -17.04 3.23 -15.59
CA THR A 69 -16.50 1.85 -15.61
C THR A 69 -15.66 1.56 -14.36
N ALA A 70 -14.83 2.52 -13.93
CA ALA A 70 -14.05 2.39 -12.71
C ALA A 70 -14.94 2.30 -11.46
N LEU A 71 -15.95 3.17 -11.34
CA LEU A 71 -16.90 3.17 -10.23
C LEU A 71 -17.64 1.83 -10.12
N ARG A 72 -18.09 1.24 -11.24
CA ARG A 72 -18.72 -0.09 -11.24
C ARG A 72 -17.79 -1.18 -10.69
N ARG A 73 -16.50 -1.14 -11.01
CA ARG A 73 -15.50 -2.08 -10.47
C ARG A 73 -15.28 -1.87 -8.98
N VAL A 74 -15.16 -0.62 -8.53
CA VAL A 74 -15.02 -0.31 -7.10
C VAL A 74 -16.25 -0.78 -6.30
N THR A 75 -17.46 -0.63 -6.84
CA THR A 75 -18.69 -1.17 -6.22
C THR A 75 -18.63 -2.70 -6.10
N ALA A 76 -18.16 -3.40 -7.13
CA ALA A 76 -17.97 -4.86 -7.06
C ALA A 76 -16.94 -5.27 -5.99
N TRP A 77 -15.87 -4.48 -5.81
CA TRP A 77 -14.88 -4.68 -4.75
C TRP A 77 -15.43 -4.39 -3.35
N ARG A 78 -16.30 -3.38 -3.23
CA ARG A 78 -16.98 -3.03 -1.97
C ARG A 78 -17.82 -4.19 -1.44
N SER A 79 -18.51 -4.92 -2.33
CA SER A 79 -19.29 -6.10 -1.96
C SER A 79 -18.45 -7.25 -1.39
N ARG A 80 -17.11 -7.22 -1.54
CA ARG A 80 -16.19 -8.22 -0.98
C ARG A 80 -15.72 -7.87 0.44
N GLY A 81 -16.02 -6.67 0.94
CA GLY A 81 -15.72 -6.26 2.31
C GLY A 81 -14.26 -5.89 2.62
N CYS A 82 -13.33 -6.03 1.67
CA CYS A 82 -11.88 -5.80 1.86
C CYS A 82 -11.34 -4.55 1.15
N LEU A 83 -12.19 -3.57 0.83
CA LEU A 83 -11.80 -2.37 0.09
C LEU A 83 -11.24 -1.29 1.04
N PRO A 84 -9.99 -0.81 0.86
CA PRO A 84 -9.43 0.27 1.67
C PRO A 84 -10.31 1.52 1.71
N ILE A 85 -10.42 2.16 2.88
CA ILE A 85 -11.27 3.34 3.09
C ILE A 85 -10.93 4.49 2.15
N ALA A 86 -9.66 4.67 1.83
CA ALA A 86 -9.22 5.70 0.88
C ALA A 86 -9.88 5.51 -0.49
N ILE A 87 -9.92 4.26 -1.00
CA ILE A 87 -10.55 3.98 -2.30
C ILE A 87 -12.06 4.18 -2.22
N GLN A 88 -12.70 3.77 -1.12
CA GLN A 88 -14.13 4.00 -0.91
C GLN A 88 -14.48 5.49 -0.90
N ALA A 89 -13.75 6.29 -0.12
CA ALA A 89 -13.97 7.73 0.01
C ALA A 89 -13.74 8.45 -1.32
N THR A 90 -12.65 8.13 -2.03
CA THR A 90 -12.36 8.72 -3.34
C THR A 90 -13.41 8.35 -4.38
N ALA A 91 -13.85 7.10 -4.44
CA ALA A 91 -14.90 6.68 -5.36
C ALA A 91 -16.23 7.39 -5.08
N SER A 92 -16.63 7.52 -3.81
CA SER A 92 -17.84 8.27 -3.44
C SER A 92 -17.74 9.75 -3.78
N LEU A 93 -16.58 10.39 -3.57
CA LEU A 93 -16.38 11.78 -3.94
C LEU A 93 -16.52 11.98 -5.46
N ILE A 94 -15.88 11.11 -6.25
CA ILE A 94 -15.95 11.19 -7.72
C ILE A 94 -17.37 10.91 -8.23
N GLU A 95 -18.07 9.94 -7.64
CA GLU A 95 -19.46 9.65 -7.96
C GLU A 95 -20.38 10.86 -7.70
N ILE A 96 -20.19 11.55 -6.58
CA ILE A 96 -20.93 12.78 -6.25
C ILE A 96 -20.62 13.85 -7.31
N ARG A 97 -19.34 14.08 -7.62
CA ARG A 97 -18.92 15.06 -8.63
C ARG A 97 -19.54 14.81 -10.00
N GLN A 98 -19.70 13.55 -10.41
CA GLN A 98 -20.35 13.20 -11.68
C GLN A 98 -21.86 13.48 -11.68
N LYS A 99 -22.53 13.30 -10.55
CA LYS A 99 -23.98 13.50 -10.43
C LYS A 99 -24.35 14.96 -10.20
N ASP A 100 -23.41 15.77 -9.72
CA ASP A 100 -23.59 17.20 -9.51
C ASP A 100 -23.62 17.95 -10.85
N TYR A 101 -24.83 18.08 -11.42
CA TYR A 101 -25.11 18.84 -12.66
C TYR A 101 -24.56 20.28 -12.64
N PHE A 102 -24.41 20.87 -11.45
CA PHE A 102 -23.89 22.23 -11.28
C PHE A 102 -22.39 22.34 -11.60
N PHE A 103 -21.61 21.25 -11.52
CA PHE A 103 -20.18 21.30 -11.87
C PHE A 103 -19.98 21.38 -13.39
N SER A 104 -20.87 20.74 -14.18
CA SER A 104 -20.83 20.77 -15.64
C SER A 104 -21.19 22.14 -16.24
N LEU A 105 -22.04 22.93 -15.58
CA LEU A 105 -22.42 24.26 -16.05
C LEU A 105 -21.39 25.35 -15.73
N ASN A 106 -20.51 25.09 -14.76
CA ASN A 106 -19.45 26.03 -14.36
C ASN A 106 -18.24 26.02 -15.29
N GLN A 107 -18.09 25.01 -16.16
CA GLN A 107 -17.01 25.01 -17.15
C GLN A 107 -17.36 25.81 -18.41
N ASP A 108 -18.65 26.01 -18.72
CA ASP A 108 -19.08 26.69 -19.95
C ASP A 108 -19.93 27.98 -19.76
N PHE A 109 -20.64 28.21 -18.65
CA PHE A 109 -21.65 29.30 -18.61
C PHE A 109 -21.79 30.14 -17.32
N ALA A 110 -20.95 29.97 -16.30
CA ALA A 110 -21.11 30.71 -15.04
C ALA A 110 -20.55 32.15 -15.02
N PHE A 111 -19.75 32.56 -16.01
CA PHE A 111 -19.28 33.95 -16.09
C PHE A 111 -20.27 34.89 -16.78
N THR A 112 -21.12 34.38 -17.68
CA THR A 112 -22.07 35.23 -18.42
C THR A 112 -23.38 35.44 -17.66
N GLN A 113 -23.86 34.48 -16.89
CA GLN A 113 -25.14 34.64 -16.17
C GLN A 113 -25.06 35.65 -15.02
N ILE A 114 -23.95 35.64 -14.26
CA ILE A 114 -23.74 36.61 -13.15
C ILE A 114 -23.50 38.03 -13.68
N LEU A 115 -22.97 38.18 -14.91
CA LEU A 115 -22.83 39.48 -15.56
C LEU A 115 -24.14 39.97 -16.21
N CYS A 116 -24.96 39.08 -16.77
CA CYS A 116 -26.25 39.46 -17.35
C CYS A 116 -27.25 39.97 -16.30
N ASP A 117 -27.22 39.44 -15.08
CA ASP A 117 -28.09 39.89 -13.99
C ASP A 117 -27.63 41.21 -13.34
N ARG A 118 -26.39 41.67 -13.60
CA ARG A 118 -25.87 42.94 -13.05
C ARG A 118 -25.94 44.14 -14.01
N ILE A 119 -26.31 43.93 -15.28
CA ILE A 119 -26.46 45.02 -16.27
C ILE A 119 -27.94 45.42 -16.45
N ARG A 120 -28.86 44.78 -15.71
CA ARG A 120 -30.31 45.07 -15.75
C ARG A 120 -30.88 45.67 -14.46
N ASP A 121 -30.02 46.11 -13.55
CA ASP A 121 -30.35 47.01 -12.43
C ASP A 121 -29.50 48.29 -12.55
#